data_AF-A0A6C0ISR5-F1
#
_entry.id   AF-A0A6C0ISR5-F1
#
_cell.length_a   1.000
_cell.length_b   1.000
_cell.length_c   1.000
_cell.angle_alpha   90.00
_cell.angle_beta   90.00
_cell.angle_gamma   90.00
#
_symmetry.space_group_name_H-M   'P 1'
#
loop_
_entity.id
_entity.type
_entity.pdbx_description
1 polymer ?
#
loop_
_entity_poly.entity_id
_entity_poly.type
_entity_poly.pdbx_seq_one_letter_code
_entity_poly.pdbx_strand_id
1 'polypeptide(L)'
;MSLHDEKDNKLVTEESEEITLNNIESLLEKERLYNKTETWIKLDKNLKRQILHSYAEKYGKEHGMPVKDIKSLKSFFTSCLEKNKLNKTKDVSYNKELQIITAIPGLFFNHTTKNYTIKSTDSKRVSTLKSLTPKKKTTSENI
;
A
#
# COMPACT_ATOMS: atom_id res chain seq x y z
N MET A 1 32.89 -71.30 -8.87
CA MET A 1 32.09 -71.00 -10.08
C MET A 1 30.91 -70.14 -9.62
N SER A 2 30.97 -68.85 -9.96
CA SER A 2 29.93 -67.78 -9.97
C SER A 2 28.96 -67.67 -8.78
N LEU A 3 29.05 -66.65 -7.90
CA LEU A 3 28.68 -65.21 -8.09
C LEU A 3 27.32 -65.01 -8.78
N HIS A 4 26.33 -64.52 -8.04
CA HIS A 4 25.53 -63.35 -8.42
C HIS A 4 25.05 -62.63 -7.15
N ASP A 5 25.53 -61.40 -7.04
CA ASP A 5 25.15 -60.36 -6.09
C ASP A 5 23.68 -59.95 -6.25
N GLU A 6 22.99 -59.74 -5.12
CA GLU A 6 21.72 -59.01 -5.05
C GLU A 6 21.91 -57.83 -4.09
N LYS A 7 22.42 -56.72 -4.63
CA LYS A 7 22.58 -55.44 -3.94
C LYS A 7 22.34 -54.29 -4.92
N ASP A 8 21.11 -54.09 -5.38
CA ASP A 8 20.76 -52.87 -6.10
C ASP A 8 19.25 -52.60 -6.05
N ASN A 9 18.73 -52.16 -4.89
CA ASN A 9 17.44 -51.45 -4.85
C ASN A 9 17.25 -50.64 -3.55
N LYS A 10 18.06 -49.61 -3.30
CA LYS A 10 17.80 -48.65 -2.20
C LYS A 10 18.21 -47.21 -2.48
N LEU A 11 18.74 -46.89 -3.67
CA LEU A 11 19.33 -45.57 -3.97
C LEU A 11 18.40 -44.62 -4.74
N VAL A 12 17.29 -45.10 -5.30
CA VAL A 12 16.47 -44.32 -6.27
C VAL A 12 15.35 -43.49 -5.60
N THR A 13 15.00 -43.77 -4.35
CA THR A 13 13.88 -43.08 -3.66
C THR A 13 14.26 -41.74 -3.01
N GLU A 14 15.50 -41.57 -2.53
CA GLU A 14 15.90 -40.35 -1.79
C GLU A 14 16.17 -39.15 -2.72
N GLU A 15 16.83 -39.36 -3.87
CA GLU A 15 17.08 -38.28 -4.85
C GLU A 15 15.77 -37.74 -5.46
N SER A 16 14.80 -38.63 -5.69
CA SER A 16 13.50 -38.28 -6.27
C SER A 16 12.65 -37.39 -5.34
N GLU A 17 12.72 -37.65 -4.03
CA GLU A 17 12.05 -36.85 -3.00
C GLU A 17 12.74 -35.50 -2.81
N GLU A 18 14.08 -35.46 -2.84
CA GLU A 18 14.85 -34.22 -2.70
C GLU A 18 14.65 -33.27 -3.89
N ILE A 19 14.59 -33.79 -5.12
CA ILE A 19 14.22 -33.01 -6.31
C ILE A 19 12.80 -32.44 -6.19
N THR A 20 11.88 -33.22 -5.62
CA THR A 20 10.48 -32.79 -5.44
C THR A 20 10.38 -31.68 -4.38
N LEU A 21 11.09 -31.81 -3.26
CA LEU A 21 11.15 -30.78 -2.21
C LEU A 21 11.80 -29.48 -2.70
N ASN A 22 12.95 -29.57 -3.39
CA ASN A 22 13.62 -28.41 -3.98
C ASN A 22 12.73 -27.72 -5.04
N ASN A 23 11.94 -28.48 -5.79
CA ASN A 23 10.98 -27.93 -6.75
C ASN A 23 9.83 -27.20 -6.05
N ILE A 24 9.33 -27.73 -4.93
CA ILE A 24 8.30 -27.08 -4.10
C ILE A 24 8.83 -25.78 -3.50
N GLU A 25 10.05 -25.79 -2.93
CA GLU A 25 10.70 -24.60 -2.40
C GLU A 25 10.96 -23.54 -3.48
N SER A 26 11.42 -23.96 -4.67
CA SER A 26 11.62 -23.08 -5.82
C SER A 26 10.31 -22.44 -6.29
N LEU A 27 9.22 -23.20 -6.26
CA LEU A 27 7.89 -22.73 -6.67
C LEU A 27 7.33 -21.73 -5.64
N LEU A 28 7.48 -22.03 -4.34
CA LEU A 28 7.15 -21.13 -3.23
C LEU A 28 7.94 -19.82 -3.30
N GLU A 29 9.25 -19.87 -3.56
CA GLU A 29 10.08 -18.65 -3.64
C GLU A 29 9.71 -17.81 -4.88
N LYS A 30 9.41 -18.45 -6.02
CA LYS A 30 8.91 -17.76 -7.22
C LYS A 30 7.54 -17.12 -6.99
N GLU A 31 6.62 -17.80 -6.32
CA GLU A 31 5.31 -17.28 -5.97
C GLU A 31 5.40 -16.15 -4.93
N ARG A 32 6.32 -16.29 -3.96
CA ARG A 32 6.70 -15.24 -3.02
C ARG A 32 7.28 -14.02 -3.73
N LEU A 33 8.08 -14.21 -4.78
CA LEU A 33 8.63 -13.12 -5.61
C LEU A 33 7.57 -12.47 -6.50
N TYR A 34 6.65 -13.24 -7.07
CA TYR A 34 5.55 -12.72 -7.90
C TYR A 34 4.62 -11.80 -7.10
N ASN A 35 4.25 -12.22 -5.87
CA ASN A 35 3.47 -11.40 -4.94
C ASN A 35 4.14 -10.05 -4.62
N LYS A 36 5.47 -9.96 -4.63
CA LYS A 36 6.21 -8.71 -4.36
C LYS A 36 6.03 -7.67 -5.47
N THR A 37 5.67 -8.06 -6.69
CA THR A 37 5.62 -7.14 -7.85
C THR A 37 4.24 -6.57 -8.15
N GLU A 38 3.23 -6.88 -7.33
CA GLU A 38 1.87 -6.46 -7.57
C GLU A 38 1.72 -4.94 -7.56
N THR A 39 0.87 -4.44 -8.47
CA THR A 39 0.58 -3.03 -8.56
C THR A 39 -0.28 -2.60 -7.38
N TRP A 40 -0.12 -1.35 -6.92
CA TRP A 40 -0.85 -0.81 -5.77
C TRP A 40 -2.36 -1.12 -5.78
N ILE A 41 -3.01 -1.11 -6.94
CA ILE A 41 -4.44 -1.43 -7.07
C ILE A 41 -4.74 -2.87 -6.64
N LYS A 42 -3.89 -3.83 -7.05
CA LYS A 42 -4.06 -5.27 -6.81
C LYS A 42 -3.77 -5.69 -5.37
N LEU A 43 -2.99 -4.90 -4.63
CA LEU A 43 -2.65 -5.21 -3.24
C LEU A 43 -3.89 -5.30 -2.34
N ASP A 44 -3.86 -6.24 -1.41
CA ASP A 44 -4.86 -6.38 -0.36
C ASP A 44 -4.95 -5.15 0.54
N LYS A 45 -6.14 -4.90 1.09
CA LYS A 45 -6.36 -3.78 2.04
C LYS A 45 -5.44 -3.88 3.26
N ASN A 46 -5.13 -5.09 3.73
CA ASN A 46 -4.20 -5.30 4.85
C ASN A 46 -2.77 -4.91 4.48
N LEU A 47 -2.29 -5.36 3.32
CA LEU A 47 -0.95 -5.02 2.84
C LEU A 47 -0.80 -3.51 2.58
N LYS A 48 -1.81 -2.90 1.93
CA LYS A 48 -1.89 -1.44 1.76
C LYS A 48 -1.77 -0.69 3.09
N ARG A 49 -2.45 -1.17 4.13
CA ARG A 49 -2.40 -0.57 5.48
C ARG A 49 -1.00 -0.67 6.07
N GLN A 50 -0.36 -1.82 5.99
CA GLN A 50 1.00 -2.04 6.48
C GLN A 50 2.00 -1.11 5.78
N ILE A 51 1.96 -1.05 4.45
CA ILE A 51 2.85 -0.19 3.66
C ILE A 51 2.62 1.29 4.01
N LEU A 52 1.37 1.72 4.18
CA LEU A 52 1.04 3.09 4.61
C LEU A 52 1.55 3.41 6.02
N HIS A 53 1.51 2.44 6.93
CA HIS A 53 2.06 2.62 8.27
C HIS A 53 3.57 2.79 8.24
N SER A 54 4.27 1.96 7.47
CA SER A 54 5.73 2.08 7.26
C SER A 54 6.09 3.42 6.62
N TYR A 55 5.32 3.87 5.63
CA TYR A 55 5.50 5.19 5.03
C TYR A 55 5.33 6.33 6.05
N ALA A 56 4.29 6.27 6.89
CA ALA A 56 4.06 7.28 7.93
C ALA A 56 5.23 7.38 8.92
N GLU A 57 5.83 6.24 9.29
CA GLU A 57 7.00 6.22 10.17
C GLU A 57 8.23 6.79 9.50
N LYS A 58 8.52 6.37 8.26
CA LYS A 58 9.63 6.89 7.49
C LYS A 58 9.51 8.40 7.29
N TYR A 59 8.36 8.85 6.81
CA TYR A 59 8.06 10.26 6.60
C TYR A 59 8.14 11.07 7.90
N GLY A 60 7.61 10.52 9.01
CA GLY A 60 7.72 11.13 10.33
C GLY A 60 9.15 11.28 10.82
N LYS A 61 9.97 10.25 10.64
CA LYS A 61 11.37 10.25 11.05
C LYS A 61 12.21 11.21 10.20
N GLU A 62 12.00 11.23 8.89
CA GLU A 62 12.69 12.13 7.95
C GLU A 62 12.35 13.61 8.20
N HIS A 63 11.11 13.91 8.56
CA HIS A 63 10.66 15.29 8.86
C HIS A 63 10.76 15.67 10.35
N GLY A 64 11.30 14.82 11.22
CA GLY A 64 11.42 15.09 12.65
C GLY A 64 10.07 15.31 13.36
N MET A 65 9.00 14.68 12.89
CA MET A 65 7.66 14.84 13.46
C MET A 65 7.53 14.14 14.82
N PRO A 66 6.74 14.70 15.76
CA PRO A 66 6.49 14.05 17.03
C PRO A 66 5.67 12.77 16.84
N VAL A 67 5.90 11.79 17.71
CA VAL A 67 5.26 10.46 17.64
C VAL A 67 3.72 10.54 17.64
N LYS A 68 3.16 11.53 18.31
CA LYS A 68 1.71 11.81 18.31
C LYS A 68 1.17 12.11 16.90
N ASP A 69 1.92 12.87 16.11
CA ASP A 69 1.53 13.27 14.76
C ASP A 69 1.70 12.10 13.79
N ILE A 70 2.77 11.31 13.95
CA ILE A 70 2.97 10.05 13.21
C ILE A 70 1.80 9.09 13.48
N LYS A 71 1.39 8.92 14.73
CA LYS A 71 0.25 8.07 15.09
C LYS A 71 -1.05 8.58 14.47
N SER A 72 -1.28 9.89 14.50
CA SER A 72 -2.44 10.52 13.87
C SER A 72 -2.43 10.34 12.35
N LEU A 73 -1.26 10.41 11.71
CA LEU A 73 -1.06 10.16 10.29
C LEU A 73 -1.38 8.71 9.90
N LYS A 74 -0.93 7.73 10.68
CA LYS A 74 -1.26 6.30 10.49
C LYS A 74 -2.77 6.04 10.56
N SER A 75 -3.44 6.61 11.57
CA SER A 75 -4.90 6.52 11.70
C SER A 75 -5.60 7.19 10.53
N PHE A 76 -5.12 8.35 10.10
CA PHE A 76 -5.66 9.06 8.94
C PHE A 76 -5.55 8.25 7.65
N PHE A 77 -4.40 7.60 7.39
CA PHE A 77 -4.25 6.71 6.24
C PHE A 77 -5.20 5.51 6.29
N THR A 78 -5.40 4.95 7.48
CA THR A 78 -6.38 3.88 7.71
C THR A 78 -7.78 4.33 7.34
N SER A 79 -8.23 5.48 7.83
CA SER A 79 -9.53 6.05 7.45
C SER A 79 -9.62 6.39 5.96
N CYS A 80 -8.50 6.74 5.31
CA CYS A 80 -8.47 6.98 3.87
C CYS A 80 -8.63 5.69 3.05
N LEU A 81 -8.06 4.57 3.52
CA LEU A 81 -8.30 3.26 2.91
C LEU A 81 -9.76 2.84 3.06
N GLU A 82 -10.37 3.05 4.22
CA GLU A 82 -11.79 2.74 4.48
C GLU A 82 -12.73 3.58 3.59
N LYS A 83 -12.42 4.87 3.41
CA LYS A 83 -13.15 5.79 2.52
C LYS A 83 -12.81 5.62 1.04
N ASN A 84 -12.05 4.58 0.69
CA ASN A 84 -11.63 4.25 -0.66
C ASN A 84 -10.84 5.38 -1.40
N LYS A 85 -10.25 6.34 -0.66
CA LYS A 85 -9.58 7.55 -1.19
C LYS A 85 -8.17 7.31 -1.74
N LEU A 86 -7.61 6.12 -1.54
CA LEU A 86 -6.26 5.74 -1.95
C LEU A 86 -6.25 4.48 -2.82
N ASN A 87 -7.29 4.24 -3.63
CA ASN A 87 -7.38 3.02 -4.46
C ASN A 87 -6.93 3.21 -5.91
N LYS A 88 -6.48 4.40 -6.30
CA LYS A 88 -5.98 4.64 -7.66
C LYS A 88 -4.47 4.76 -7.64
N THR A 89 -3.82 4.29 -8.70
CA THR A 89 -2.38 4.50 -8.92
C THR A 89 -1.98 5.98 -8.96
N LYS A 90 -2.91 6.89 -9.30
CA LYS A 90 -2.64 8.34 -9.30
C LYS A 90 -2.62 8.96 -7.91
N ASP A 91 -3.25 8.32 -6.94
CA ASP A 91 -3.36 8.83 -5.57
C ASP A 91 -2.15 8.42 -4.71
N VAL A 92 -1.37 7.41 -5.15
CA VAL A 92 -0.24 6.84 -4.41
C VAL A 92 0.90 6.51 -5.37
N SER A 93 2.10 7.06 -5.11
CA SER A 93 3.33 6.64 -5.76
C SER A 93 3.89 5.44 -5.01
N TYR A 94 3.68 4.25 -5.56
CA TYR A 94 4.11 2.98 -4.99
C TYR A 94 5.27 2.39 -5.78
N ASN A 95 6.36 2.05 -5.09
CA ASN A 95 7.49 1.32 -5.66
C ASN A 95 7.29 -0.17 -5.39
N LYS A 96 6.97 -0.93 -6.45
CA LYS A 96 6.77 -2.39 -6.41
C LYS A 96 8.04 -3.18 -6.11
N GLU A 97 9.22 -2.66 -6.43
CA GLU A 97 10.49 -3.38 -6.20
C GLU A 97 10.85 -3.35 -4.72
N LEU A 98 10.65 -2.19 -4.08
CA LEU A 98 10.92 -1.97 -2.67
C LEU A 98 9.70 -2.25 -1.77
N GLN A 99 8.51 -2.46 -2.35
CA GLN A 99 7.22 -2.57 -1.66
C GLN A 99 6.94 -1.42 -0.68
N ILE A 100 7.36 -0.22 -1.06
CA ILE A 100 7.14 0.99 -0.26
C ILE A 100 6.38 2.04 -1.06
N ILE A 101 5.60 2.84 -0.35
CA ILE A 101 5.12 4.11 -0.90
C ILE A 101 6.29 5.09 -0.88
N THR A 102 6.57 5.70 -2.02
CA THR A 102 7.59 6.75 -2.15
C THR A 102 6.99 8.12 -1.88
N ALA A 103 5.75 8.34 -2.32
CA ALA A 103 5.01 9.58 -2.09
C ALA A 103 3.50 9.37 -2.20
N ILE A 104 2.73 10.22 -1.54
CA ILE A 104 1.26 10.28 -1.68
C ILE A 104 0.89 11.64 -2.27
N PRO A 105 0.71 11.73 -3.60
CA PRO A 105 0.27 12.97 -4.24
C PRO A 105 -1.02 13.50 -3.61
N GLY A 106 -0.99 14.76 -3.18
CA GLY A 106 -2.13 15.41 -2.54
C GLY A 106 -2.22 15.25 -1.02
N LEU A 107 -1.30 14.53 -0.38
CA LEU A 107 -1.13 14.60 1.07
C LEU A 107 -0.76 16.04 1.45
N PHE A 108 -1.59 16.65 2.29
CA PHE A 108 -1.43 18.02 2.74
C PHE A 108 -1.69 18.10 4.25
N PHE A 109 -0.74 18.70 4.96
CA PHE A 109 -0.89 18.98 6.37
C PHE A 109 -1.50 20.38 6.57
N ASN A 110 -2.65 20.43 7.22
CA ASN A 110 -3.30 21.69 7.54
C ASN A 110 -2.78 22.18 8.91
N HIS A 111 -1.89 23.16 8.90
CA HIS A 111 -1.30 23.74 10.11
C HIS A 111 -2.33 24.43 11.03
N THR A 112 -3.43 24.96 10.46
CA THR A 112 -4.49 25.66 11.22
C THR A 112 -5.32 24.69 12.06
N THR A 113 -5.70 23.56 11.47
CA THR A 113 -6.53 22.55 12.16
C THR A 113 -5.71 21.40 12.75
N LYS A 114 -4.39 21.41 12.52
CA LYS A 114 -3.44 20.33 12.85
C LYS A 114 -3.89 18.95 12.34
N ASN A 115 -4.52 18.92 11.17
CA ASN A 115 -5.07 17.72 10.57
C ASN A 115 -4.43 17.40 9.22
N TYR A 116 -4.24 16.10 8.95
CA TYR A 116 -3.86 15.62 7.63
C TYR A 116 -5.07 15.55 6.72
N THR A 117 -4.86 15.91 5.46
CA THR A 117 -5.89 15.86 4.41
C THR A 117 -5.28 15.32 3.13
N ILE A 118 -6.09 14.65 2.31
CA ILE A 118 -5.70 14.25 0.96
C ILE A 118 -6.58 15.03 -0.01
N LYS A 119 -5.95 15.94 -0.75
CA LYS A 119 -6.59 16.66 -1.84
C LYS A 119 -6.48 15.80 -3.10
N SER A 120 -7.60 15.57 -3.77
CA SER A 120 -7.57 14.92 -5.09
C SER A 120 -6.78 15.80 -6.06
N THR A 121 -5.80 15.22 -6.74
CA THR A 121 -4.97 15.90 -7.76
C THR A 121 -5.70 16.12 -9.09
N ASP A 122 -6.98 15.74 -9.16
CA ASP A 122 -7.85 16.03 -10.30
C ASP A 122 -8.16 17.54 -10.35
N SER A 123 -7.21 18.32 -10.88
CA SER A 123 -7.38 19.76 -11.18
C SER A 123 -8.51 20.05 -12.18
N LYS A 124 -9.16 19.03 -12.75
CA LYS A 124 -10.27 19.18 -13.71
C LYS A 124 -11.64 19.22 -13.07
N ARG A 125 -11.81 18.76 -11.83
CA ARG A 125 -12.99 19.14 -11.04
C ARG A 125 -12.81 20.57 -10.53
N VAL A 126 -13.10 21.52 -11.41
CA VAL A 126 -13.55 22.86 -11.01
C VAL A 126 -14.57 22.66 -9.90
N SER A 127 -14.24 23.15 -8.71
CA SER A 127 -15.16 23.16 -7.58
C SER A 127 -16.42 23.91 -8.04
N THR A 128 -17.53 23.19 -8.23
CA THR A 128 -18.83 23.79 -8.56
C THR A 128 -19.27 24.80 -7.49
N LEU A 129 -18.59 24.84 -6.34
CA LEU A 129 -18.70 25.89 -5.33
C LEU A 129 -18.47 27.30 -5.90
N LYS A 130 -17.63 27.48 -6.94
CA LYS A 130 -17.47 28.78 -7.64
C LYS A 130 -18.64 29.10 -8.59
N SER A 131 -19.41 28.10 -9.03
CA SER A 131 -20.61 28.31 -9.87
C SER A 131 -21.90 28.26 -9.06
N LEU A 132 -21.83 28.10 -7.74
CA LEU A 132 -23.00 28.26 -6.89
C LEU A 132 -23.38 29.74 -6.91
N THR A 133 -24.62 30.02 -7.31
CA THR A 133 -25.22 31.34 -7.28
C THR A 133 -25.07 31.93 -5.87
N PRO A 134 -24.55 33.17 -5.73
CA PRO A 134 -24.49 33.82 -4.43
C PRO A 134 -25.89 33.83 -3.79
N LYS A 135 -26.02 33.33 -2.56
CA LYS A 135 -27.25 33.53 -1.78
C LYS A 135 -27.49 35.03 -1.67
N LYS A 136 -28.60 35.51 -2.23
CA LYS A 136 -29.08 36.88 -2.02
C LYS A 136 -29.16 37.10 -0.51
N LYS A 137 -28.44 38.09 0.02
CA LYS A 137 -28.69 38.61 1.36
C LYS A 137 -30.08 39.27 1.29
N THR A 138 -31.10 38.60 1.81
CA THR A 138 -32.37 39.27 2.13
C THR A 138 -32.07 40.17 3.31
N THR A 139 -31.71 41.43 3.02
CA THR A 139 -31.81 42.50 4.00
C THR A 139 -33.29 42.66 4.30
N SER A 140 -33.69 42.21 5.48
CA SER A 140 -34.95 42.59 6.11
C SER A 140 -34.84 44.09 6.45
N GLU A 141 -35.36 44.95 5.58
CA GLU A 141 -35.65 46.34 5.93
C GLU A 141 -37.04 46.38 6.54
N ASN A 142 -37.07 46.56 7.86
CA ASN A 142 -38.21 47.14 8.56
C ASN A 142 -38.29 48.61 8.15
N ILE A 143 -39.42 49.02 7.57
CA ILE A 143 -40.00 50.36 7.70
C ILE A 143 -41.48 50.15 8.02
#